data_AF-A0A820F6U1-F1
#
_entry.id   AF-A0A820F6U1-F1
#
_cell.length_a   1.000
_cell.length_b   1.000
_cell.length_c   1.000
_cell.angle_alpha   90.00
_cell.angle_beta   90.00
_cell.angle_gamma   90.00
#
_symmetry.space_group_name_H-M   'P 1'
#
loop_
_entity.id
_entity.type
_entity.pdbx_description
1 polymer ?
#
loop_
_entity_poly.entity_id
_entity_poly.type
_entity_poly.pdbx_seq_one_letter_code
_entity_poly.pdbx_strand_id
1 'polypeptide(L)'
;ETILTKYYSIRFQSNDSNPYQSYDGPEVDYCQGCSITWTSNQNLTIQKRNRRIRNKTTGAIRFIPVEKSIKSFFDFFSPPIIPTDGIHEMIDEDQIHLEADIEFGLLLKQRILPKAVLYYTGEGLPVYDDKELTSSDSSQ
;
A
#
# COMPACT_ATOMS: atom_id res chain seq x y z
N GLU A 1 8.97 18.85 2.03
CA GLU A 1 9.68 18.12 0.95
C GLU A 1 8.75 17.98 -0.25
N THR A 2 9.29 17.96 -1.46
CA THR A 2 8.49 17.87 -2.71
C THR A 2 8.58 16.51 -3.39
N ILE A 3 9.35 15.58 -2.82
CA ILE A 3 9.63 14.26 -3.39
C ILE A 3 9.21 13.22 -2.35
N LEU A 4 8.40 12.25 -2.78
CA LEU A 4 8.09 11.07 -1.99
C LEU A 4 9.01 9.94 -2.45
N THR A 5 9.63 9.24 -1.50
CA THR A 5 10.61 8.20 -1.76
C THR A 5 10.16 6.86 -1.19
N LYS A 6 10.52 5.79 -1.91
CA LYS A 6 10.36 4.42 -1.47
C LYS A 6 11.69 3.70 -1.71
N TYR A 7 12.17 3.02 -0.69
CA TYR A 7 13.44 2.31 -0.70
C TYR A 7 13.23 0.84 -0.39
N TYR A 8 13.90 -0.01 -1.16
CA TYR A 8 14.00 -1.45 -0.93
C TYR A 8 15.49 -1.81 -0.91
N SER A 9 15.92 -2.53 0.12
CA SER A 9 17.19 -3.25 0.12
C SER A 9 16.96 -4.66 -0.38
N ILE A 10 17.91 -5.18 -1.15
CA ILE A 10 17.87 -6.54 -1.70
C ILE A 10 19.12 -7.26 -1.23
N ARG A 11 18.92 -8.41 -0.60
CA ARG A 11 19.97 -9.32 -0.17
C ARG A 11 20.21 -10.39 -1.24
N PHE A 12 21.46 -10.63 -1.56
CA PHE A 12 21.89 -11.63 -2.56
C PHE A 12 22.64 -12.82 -1.96
N GLN A 13 22.88 -12.82 -0.65
CA GLN A 13 23.71 -13.82 0.03
C GLN A 13 22.86 -14.77 0.86
N SER A 14 23.21 -16.06 0.85
CA SER A 14 22.70 -17.05 1.80
C SER A 14 23.25 -16.76 3.20
N ASN A 15 22.49 -17.11 4.23
CA ASN A 15 22.91 -16.97 5.62
C ASN A 15 24.18 -17.81 5.87
N ASP A 16 25.28 -17.17 6.28
CA ASP A 16 26.57 -17.81 6.60
C ASP A 16 26.41 -18.95 7.62
N SER A 17 25.37 -18.87 8.45
CA SER A 17 25.05 -19.86 9.48
C SER A 17 24.55 -21.20 8.92
N ASN A 18 23.99 -21.20 7.70
CA ASN A 18 23.50 -22.42 7.06
C ASN A 18 23.63 -22.36 5.52
N PRO A 19 24.85 -22.52 4.98
CA PRO A 19 25.16 -22.36 3.56
C PRO A 19 24.47 -23.40 2.65
N TYR A 20 23.88 -24.45 3.22
CA TYR A 20 23.15 -25.49 2.49
C TYR A 20 21.66 -25.18 2.32
N GLN A 21 21.13 -24.16 3.00
CA GLN A 21 19.81 -23.64 2.72
C GLN A 21 19.91 -22.88 1.39
N SER A 22 19.44 -23.53 0.32
CA SER A 22 19.63 -23.09 -1.06
C SER A 22 19.14 -21.65 -1.24
N TYR A 23 20.02 -20.80 -1.78
CA TYR A 23 19.67 -19.48 -2.27
C TYR A 23 18.50 -19.58 -3.27
N ASP A 24 17.36 -18.99 -2.93
CA ASP A 24 16.14 -18.99 -3.77
C ASP A 24 16.05 -17.76 -4.69
N GLY A 25 17.04 -16.86 -4.59
CA GLY A 25 17.11 -15.64 -5.38
C GLY A 25 17.31 -14.39 -4.53
N PRO A 26 17.33 -13.21 -5.17
CA PRO A 26 17.43 -11.95 -4.45
C PRO A 26 16.15 -11.68 -3.66
N GLU A 27 16.28 -11.49 -2.35
CA GLU A 27 15.16 -11.25 -1.45
C GLU A 27 15.18 -9.82 -0.94
N VAL A 28 14.02 -9.20 -0.78
CA VAL A 28 13.92 -7.88 -0.14
C VAL A 28 14.05 -8.08 1.37
N ASP A 29 15.08 -7.51 1.98
CA ASP A 29 15.35 -7.63 3.42
C ASP A 29 15.05 -6.35 4.20
N TYR A 30 14.79 -5.24 3.50
CA TYR A 30 14.43 -3.97 4.09
C TYR A 30 13.51 -3.19 3.16
N CYS A 31 12.46 -2.59 3.75
CA CYS A 31 11.51 -1.73 3.06
C CYS A 31 11.29 -0.46 3.88
N GLN A 32 11.45 0.70 3.25
CA GLN A 32 11.29 2.00 3.90
C GLN A 32 10.59 2.99 2.97
N GLY A 33 9.48 3.57 3.44
CA GLY A 33 8.83 4.68 2.78
C GLY A 33 9.28 6.05 3.31
N CYS A 34 8.42 7.04 3.21
CA CYS A 34 8.71 8.40 3.65
C CYS A 34 7.49 9.04 4.32
N SER A 35 7.73 9.98 5.24
CA SER A 35 6.66 10.74 5.87
C SER A 35 6.07 11.77 4.90
N ILE A 36 4.76 11.71 4.67
CA ILE A 36 4.08 12.66 3.79
C ILE A 36 3.61 13.87 4.62
N THR A 37 4.08 15.06 4.25
CA THR A 37 3.60 16.32 4.84
C THR A 37 2.36 16.79 4.10
N TRP A 38 1.18 16.39 4.58
CA TRP A 38 -0.10 16.81 4.02
C TRP A 38 -0.41 18.28 4.32
N THR A 39 -0.98 18.96 3.34
CA THR A 39 -1.62 20.27 3.57
C THR A 39 -2.94 20.08 4.31
N SER A 40 -3.46 21.16 4.91
CA SER A 40 -4.65 21.10 5.75
C SER A 40 -5.85 20.44 5.03
N ASN A 41 -6.41 19.41 5.67
CA ASN A 41 -7.56 18.62 5.18
C ASN A 41 -7.36 17.85 3.87
N GLN A 42 -6.11 17.65 3.42
CA GLN A 42 -5.83 16.89 2.20
C GLN A 42 -5.17 15.53 2.48
N ASN A 43 -5.19 15.04 3.71
CA ASN A 43 -4.69 13.69 4.00
C ASN A 43 -5.63 12.63 3.39
N LEU A 44 -5.19 12.04 2.29
CA LEU A 44 -5.94 11.03 1.53
C LEU A 44 -5.90 9.64 2.15
N THR A 45 -5.16 9.43 3.25
CA THR A 45 -5.21 8.18 4.04
C THR A 45 -6.28 8.22 5.13
N ILE A 46 -6.93 9.38 5.33
CA ILE A 46 -7.92 9.59 6.39
C ILE A 46 -9.22 10.15 5.82
N GLN A 47 -10.33 9.50 6.13
CA GLN A 47 -11.66 10.04 5.88
C GLN A 47 -12.23 10.65 7.17
N LYS A 48 -12.57 11.94 7.11
CA LYS A 48 -13.26 12.66 8.20
C LYS A 48 -14.77 12.52 8.04
N ARG A 49 -15.45 11.99 9.05
CA ARG A 49 -16.91 11.89 9.11
C ARG A 49 -17.43 12.42 10.44
N ASN A 50 -18.54 13.15 10.41
CA ASN A 50 -19.20 13.60 11.62
C ASN A 50 -20.12 12.52 12.18
N ARG A 51 -19.83 12.04 13.38
CA ARG A 51 -20.73 11.16 14.14
C ARG A 51 -21.76 12.00 14.87
N ARG A 52 -23.05 11.75 14.59
CA ARG A 52 -24.16 12.37 15.30
C ARG A 52 -24.33 11.72 16.68
N ILE A 53 -24.25 12.52 17.74
CA ILE A 53 -24.46 12.08 19.13
C ILE A 53 -25.66 12.82 19.70
N ARG A 54 -26.55 12.07 20.34
CA ARG A 54 -27.71 12.62 21.06
C ARG A 54 -27.49 12.44 22.56
N ASN A 55 -27.56 13.53 23.31
CA ASN A 55 -27.56 13.48 24.76
C ASN A 55 -28.86 12.81 25.24
N LYS A 56 -28.73 11.74 26.04
CA LYS A 56 -29.89 10.94 26.51
C LYS A 56 -30.80 11.72 27.46
N THR A 57 -30.23 12.64 28.23
CA THR A 57 -30.95 13.40 29.27
C THR A 57 -31.57 14.68 28.71
N THR A 58 -30.81 15.46 27.95
CA THR A 58 -31.27 16.76 27.44
C THR A 58 -31.85 16.70 26.02
N GLY A 59 -31.72 15.55 25.33
CA GLY A 59 -32.18 15.38 23.95
C GLY A 59 -31.35 16.12 22.90
N ALA A 60 -30.41 16.97 23.31
CA ALA A 60 -29.59 17.80 22.44
C ALA A 60 -28.71 16.96 21.50
N ILE A 61 -28.57 17.41 20.25
CA ILE A 61 -27.78 16.74 19.21
C ILE A 61 -26.48 17.51 19.01
N ARG A 62 -25.36 16.80 18.97
CA ARG A 62 -24.03 17.33 18.60
C ARG A 62 -23.40 16.45 17.54
N PHE A 63 -22.55 17.04 16.71
CA PHE A 63 -21.74 16.32 15.72
C PHE A 63 -20.29 16.28 16.21
N ILE A 64 -19.72 15.09 16.32
CA ILE A 64 -18.32 14.90 16.70
C ILE A 64 -17.53 14.45 15.47
N PRO A 65 -16.44 15.15 15.09
CA PRO A 65 -15.59 14.70 14.00
C PRO A 65 -14.92 13.38 14.40
N VAL A 66 -15.02 12.39 13.54
CA VAL A 66 -14.36 11.09 13.67
C VAL A 66 -13.51 10.89 12.44
N GLU A 67 -12.26 10.52 12.67
CA GLU A 67 -11.30 10.19 11.62
C GLU A 67 -11.23 8.67 11.48
N LYS A 68 -11.33 8.18 10.25
CA LYS A 68 -11.20 6.75 9.94
C LYS A 68 -10.10 6.59 8.90
N SER A 69 -9.15 5.69 9.15
CA SER A 69 -8.15 5.29 8.16
C SER A 69 -8.85 4.63 6.96
N ILE A 70 -8.47 5.03 5.75
CA ILE A 70 -8.98 4.49 4.49
C ILE A 70 -7.83 4.01 3.63
N LYS A 71 -8.06 2.96 2.83
CA LYS A 71 -7.08 2.48 1.86
C LYS A 71 -6.79 3.57 0.83
N SER A 72 -5.53 3.91 0.68
CA SER A 72 -5.05 4.95 -0.21
C SER A 72 -3.81 4.47 -0.96
N PHE A 73 -3.58 4.96 -2.18
CA PHE A 73 -2.30 4.75 -2.86
C PHE A 73 -1.11 5.19 -1.99
N PHE A 74 -1.30 6.24 -1.19
CA PHE A 74 -0.26 6.82 -0.36
C PHE A 74 0.14 5.94 0.83
N ASP A 75 -0.61 4.89 1.14
CA ASP A 75 -0.20 3.88 2.12
C ASP A 75 1.07 3.14 1.65
N PHE A 76 1.36 3.15 0.34
CA PHE A 76 2.62 2.67 -0.23
C PHE A 76 3.86 3.34 0.37
N PHE A 77 3.76 4.56 0.87
CA PHE A 77 4.88 5.26 1.53
C PHE A 77 4.97 4.97 3.03
N SER A 78 4.10 4.10 3.56
CA SER A 78 4.09 3.65 4.95
C SER A 78 4.06 2.11 5.01
N PRO A 79 5.12 1.43 4.52
CA PRO A 79 5.17 -0.02 4.52
C PRO A 79 5.26 -0.59 5.96
N PRO A 80 4.94 -1.87 6.16
CA PRO A 80 5.15 -2.55 7.44
C PRO A 80 6.62 -2.49 7.88
N ILE A 81 6.84 -2.44 9.19
CA ILE A 81 8.20 -2.44 9.75
C ILE A 81 8.69 -3.88 9.77
N ILE A 82 9.82 -4.14 9.11
CA ILE A 82 10.48 -5.45 9.15
C ILE A 82 11.30 -5.54 10.44
N PRO A 83 11.07 -6.54 11.32
CA PRO A 83 11.88 -6.77 12.51
C PRO A 83 13.34 -7.06 12.16
N THR A 84 14.25 -6.74 13.07
CA THR A 84 15.69 -7.05 12.91
C THR A 84 15.94 -8.55 12.73
N ASP A 85 15.11 -9.37 13.36
CA ASP A 85 15.19 -10.83 13.35
C ASP A 85 14.66 -11.45 12.04
N GLY A 86 14.05 -10.64 11.16
CA GLY A 86 13.60 -11.03 9.82
C GLY A 86 12.09 -11.00 9.62
N ILE A 87 11.68 -11.25 8.36
CA ILE A 87 10.27 -11.20 7.94
C ILE A 87 9.42 -12.27 8.63
N HIS A 88 10.00 -13.41 9.02
CA HIS A 88 9.26 -14.51 9.66
C HIS A 88 8.73 -14.19 11.07
N GLU A 89 9.24 -13.13 11.71
CA GLU A 89 8.73 -12.65 13.01
C GLU A 89 7.54 -11.69 12.84
N MET A 90 7.16 -11.34 11.61
CA MET A 90 5.98 -10.54 11.33
C MET A 90 4.72 -11.38 11.48
N ILE A 91 3.62 -10.73 11.87
CA ILE A 91 2.30 -11.37 11.82
C ILE A 91 1.89 -11.59 10.36
N ASP A 92 1.11 -12.64 10.10
CA ASP A 92 0.69 -13.04 8.74
C ASP A 92 0.10 -11.88 7.92
N GLU A 93 -0.70 -11.01 8.56
CA GLU A 93 -1.31 -9.85 7.89
C GLU A 93 -0.26 -8.85 7.37
N ASP A 94 0.77 -8.56 8.17
CA ASP A 94 1.84 -7.63 7.80
C ASP A 94 2.77 -8.25 6.75
N GLN A 95 2.99 -9.56 6.80
CA GLN A 95 3.75 -10.28 5.78
C GLN A 95 3.05 -10.21 4.42
N ILE A 96 1.75 -10.50 4.37
CA ILE A 96 0.93 -10.39 3.14
C ILE A 96 0.96 -8.95 2.61
N HIS A 97 0.85 -7.96 3.51
CA HIS A 97 0.91 -6.55 3.12
C HIS A 97 2.29 -6.17 2.55
N LEU A 98 3.38 -6.66 3.13
CA LEU A 98 4.74 -6.44 2.65
C LEU A 98 4.98 -7.10 1.28
N GLU A 99 4.51 -8.32 1.08
CA GLU A 99 4.62 -9.03 -0.20
C GLU A 99 3.90 -8.27 -1.32
N ALA A 100 2.67 -7.82 -1.07
CA ALA A 100 1.92 -6.98 -2.01
C ALA A 100 2.61 -5.64 -2.30
N ASP A 101 3.22 -5.04 -1.29
CA ASP A 101 3.99 -3.80 -1.42
C ASP A 101 5.23 -3.97 -2.31
N ILE A 102 5.97 -5.07 -2.13
CA ILE A 102 7.15 -5.42 -2.94
C ILE A 102 6.73 -5.69 -4.40
N GLU A 103 5.66 -6.48 -4.60
CA GLU A 103 5.13 -6.76 -5.93
C GLU A 103 4.77 -5.46 -6.66
N PHE A 104 4.08 -4.54 -5.97
CA PHE A 104 3.73 -3.25 -6.53
C PHE A 104 4.94 -2.37 -6.84
N GLY A 105 5.94 -2.35 -5.96
CA GLY A 105 7.21 -1.66 -6.19
C GLY A 105 7.96 -2.18 -7.42
N LEU A 106 8.00 -3.50 -7.60
CA LEU A 106 8.59 -4.15 -8.77
C LEU A 106 7.78 -3.87 -10.04
N LEU A 107 6.45 -3.89 -9.97
CA LEU A 107 5.57 -3.53 -11.08
C LEU A 107 5.88 -2.11 -11.59
N LEU A 108 5.97 -1.15 -10.67
CA LEU A 108 6.34 0.23 -11.00
C LEU A 108 7.73 0.29 -11.65
N LYS A 109 8.74 -0.32 -11.01
CA LYS A 109 10.15 -0.28 -11.46
C LYS A 109 10.37 -0.97 -12.81
N GLN A 110 9.81 -2.15 -13.01
CA GLN A 110 10.14 -3.04 -14.13
C GLN A 110 9.16 -2.93 -15.31
N ARG A 111 7.89 -2.59 -15.06
CA ARG A 111 6.88 -2.52 -16.12
C ARG A 111 6.46 -1.11 -16.43
N ILE A 112 5.99 -0.36 -15.43
CA ILE A 112 5.37 0.95 -15.65
C ILE A 112 6.41 2.00 -16.05
N LEU A 113 7.46 2.21 -15.24
CA LEU A 113 8.44 3.27 -15.50
C LEU A 113 9.16 3.13 -16.86
N PRO A 114 9.65 1.95 -17.29
CA PRO A 114 10.33 1.81 -18.58
C PRO A 114 9.41 2.01 -19.79
N LYS A 115 8.10 1.83 -19.61
CA LYS A 115 7.08 1.89 -20.67
C LYS A 115 6.00 2.94 -20.38
N ALA A 116 6.33 4.00 -19.65
CA ALA A 116 5.34 4.94 -19.11
C ALA A 116 4.44 5.55 -20.20
N VAL A 117 5.00 5.84 -21.38
CA VAL A 117 4.23 6.37 -22.52
C VAL A 117 3.17 5.38 -23.00
N LEU A 118 3.49 4.07 -23.04
CA LEU A 118 2.52 3.05 -23.47
C LEU A 118 1.39 2.87 -22.46
N TYR A 119 1.70 2.93 -21.15
CA TYR A 119 0.65 2.92 -20.12
C TYR A 119 -0.20 4.19 -20.14
N TYR A 120 0.41 5.34 -20.48
CA TYR A 120 -0.31 6.60 -20.64
C TYR A 120 -1.26 6.58 -21.86
N THR A 121 -0.84 6.03 -22.99
CA THR A 121 -1.68 5.92 -24.20
C THR A 121 -2.66 4.74 -24.13
N GLY A 122 -2.50 3.83 -23.17
CA GLY A 122 -3.32 2.62 -23.00
C GLY A 122 -2.83 1.40 -23.80
N GLU A 123 -1.87 1.57 -24.71
CA GLU A 123 -1.30 0.49 -25.53
C GLU A 123 -0.47 -0.51 -24.72
N GLY A 124 0.05 -0.10 -23.56
CA GLY A 124 0.82 -0.93 -22.64
C GLY A 124 -0.05 -1.71 -21.66
N LEU A 125 -1.37 -1.51 -21.67
CA LEU A 125 -2.28 -2.30 -20.85
C LEU A 125 -2.38 -3.71 -21.44
N PRO A 126 -2.39 -4.74 -20.59
CA PRO A 126 -2.76 -6.08 -21.05
C PRO A 126 -4.13 -6.00 -21.75
N VAL A 127 -4.22 -6.65 -22.92
CA VAL A 127 -5.47 -6.81 -23.65
C VAL A 127 -6.34 -7.78 -22.84
N TYR A 128 -7.02 -7.27 -21.81
CA TYR A 128 -8.12 -7.97 -21.20
C TYR A 128 -9.29 -7.87 -22.19
N ASP A 129 -9.80 -9.01 -22.64
CA ASP A 129 -10.99 -9.07 -23.47
C ASP A 129 -12.14 -8.41 -22.67
N ASP A 130 -12.61 -7.23 -23.11
CA ASP A 130 -13.59 -6.34 -22.47
C ASP A 130 -15.01 -6.96 -22.36
N LYS A 131 -15.14 -8.22 -21.94
CA LYS A 131 -16.42 -8.95 -21.91
C LYS A 131 -17.03 -9.14 -20.52
N GLU A 132 -16.34 -8.79 -19.44
CA GLU A 132 -16.78 -9.15 -18.07
C GLU A 132 -16.78 -7.96 -17.09
N LEU A 133 -16.96 -6.72 -17.54
CA LEU A 133 -17.08 -5.54 -16.65
C LEU A 133 -18.31 -4.65 -16.91
N THR A 134 -19.25 -5.10 -17.75
CA THR A 134 -20.58 -4.48 -17.90
C THR A 134 -21.69 -5.44 -17.47
N SER A 135 -21.63 -5.99 -16.26
CA SER A 135 -22.87 -6.33 -15.54
C SER A 135 -23.17 -5.17 -14.61
N SER A 136 -23.75 -4.12 -15.21
CA SER A 136 -24.37 -3.03 -14.47
C SER A 136 -25.42 -3.64 -13.56
N ASP A 137 -25.13 -3.64 -12.25
CA ASP A 137 -26.13 -3.84 -11.21
C ASP A 137 -27.21 -2.76 -11.39
N SER A 138 -28.28 -3.17 -12.04
CA SER A 138 -29.53 -2.45 -12.14
C SER A 138 -30.62 -3.44 -11.74
N SER A 139 -30.72 -3.74 -10.44
CA SER A 139 -31.92 -4.32 -9.84
C SER A 139 -32.01 -4.06 -8.33
N GLN A 140 -32.86 -3.07 -8.01
CA GLN A 140 -33.69 -2.89 -6.79
C GLN A 140 -33.03 -2.46 -5.47
#